data_AF-A0A518CY82-F1
#
_entry.id   AF-A0A518CY82-F1
#
_cell.length_a   1.000
_cell.length_b   1.000
_cell.length_c   1.000
_cell.angle_alpha   90.00
_cell.angle_beta   90.00
_cell.angle_gamma   90.00
#
_symmetry.space_group_name_H-M   'P 1'
#
loop_
_entity.id
_entity.type
_entity.pdbx_description
1 polymer ?
#
loop_
_entity_poly.entity_id
_entity_poly.type
_entity_poly.pdbx_seq_one_letter_code
_entity_poly.pdbx_strand_id
1 'polypeptide(L)'
;MNQSVDRSSVGALTVAASKRDVSRIQLQPRSRGRGAGHVPSLTALVLATCAALAPATGWLATAVASESNVVVPPGGVPTSIDLVPQCLNTFESLSFAPLPGFQAPAWTLSEDAFEVEQANNSQPTLFLSDFDLEEGLIEVELYVDTMGDGDAVGIALGVEPGDNLDFGANWWLIDWRRTKQTFDFPGGTAGGTGEVGLALSEVTGVPSADAFWSHQSVGTNGLAEVARGTNFGAAPWKPGQLYTLRVEFLANRLRLWVDGALELDVAGDYSAAFDGGRLGLYNFSQSGSTYRVNGERVKASWNLYGEGTPGTLGVPGFALAANPRIGTAVEFQLENSFGAETDLCLVLTGAPADVETSLGRLLLDLPFVKLFVLHPFAAEGGTAVFNIPPDPAFIGIELYAQYLLTDPGSATGKAWSRGMHLVIGV
;
A
#
# COMPACT_ATOMS: atom_id res chain seq x y z
N MET A 1 -65.47 16.41 19.69
CA MET A 1 -65.71 16.23 21.13
C MET A 1 -64.74 15.18 21.64
N ASN A 2 -63.85 15.59 22.56
CA ASN A 2 -62.99 14.82 23.50
C ASN A 2 -62.09 13.71 22.94
N GLN A 3 -60.83 13.52 23.35
CA GLN A 3 -59.91 14.21 24.26
C GLN A 3 -58.49 13.68 23.96
N SER A 4 -57.49 14.48 24.32
CA SER A 4 -56.04 14.25 24.22
C SER A 4 -55.53 13.07 25.06
N VAL A 5 -54.48 12.38 24.61
CA VAL A 5 -53.26 12.15 25.42
C VAL A 5 -52.03 12.14 24.50
N ASP A 6 -51.06 12.94 24.93
CA ASP A 6 -49.71 13.21 24.43
C ASP A 6 -48.73 12.07 24.74
N ARG A 7 -47.74 11.82 23.87
CA ARG A 7 -46.36 11.46 24.26
C ARG A 7 -45.38 11.46 23.07
N SER A 8 -44.45 12.41 23.16
CA SER A 8 -43.02 12.36 22.80
C SER A 8 -42.62 12.09 21.35
N SER A 9 -42.39 13.19 20.63
CA SER A 9 -41.60 13.31 19.40
C SER A 9 -40.09 13.28 19.70
N VAL A 10 -39.36 12.31 19.12
CA VAL A 10 -37.91 12.38 18.93
C VAL A 10 -37.66 12.94 17.54
N GLY A 11 -37.29 14.22 17.46
CA GLY A 11 -36.96 14.89 16.21
C GLY A 11 -35.52 14.59 15.80
N ALA A 12 -35.35 13.79 14.75
CA ALA A 12 -34.09 13.70 14.02
C ALA A 12 -33.99 14.91 13.08
N LEU A 13 -33.08 15.82 13.39
CA LEU A 13 -32.74 16.97 12.54
C LEU A 13 -31.73 16.50 11.50
N THR A 14 -32.20 16.26 10.28
CA THR A 14 -31.34 16.07 9.10
C THR A 14 -30.86 17.44 8.63
N VAL A 15 -29.57 17.74 8.81
CA VAL A 15 -28.94 18.92 8.20
C VAL A 15 -28.29 18.50 6.89
N ALA A 16 -28.84 19.01 5.79
CA ALA A 16 -28.24 18.96 4.47
C ALA A 16 -27.02 19.90 4.42
N ALA A 17 -25.84 19.36 4.14
CA ALA A 17 -24.64 20.16 3.86
C ALA A 17 -24.63 20.56 2.38
N SER A 18 -25.03 21.82 2.11
CA SER A 18 -24.86 22.49 0.83
C SER A 18 -23.44 23.02 0.70
N LYS A 19 -22.67 22.52 -0.27
CA LYS A 19 -21.41 23.12 -0.75
C LYS A 19 -21.70 24.52 -1.32
N ARG A 20 -21.14 25.58 -0.73
CA ARG A 20 -20.84 26.86 -1.42
C ARG A 20 -19.85 27.71 -0.61
N ASP A 21 -18.81 28.14 -1.33
CA ASP A 21 -17.95 29.32 -1.19
C ASP A 21 -17.93 30.11 0.13
N VAL A 22 -16.73 30.23 0.71
CA VAL A 22 -16.31 31.46 1.41
C VAL A 22 -14.89 31.82 0.99
N SER A 23 -14.81 32.75 0.05
CA SER A 23 -13.61 33.55 -0.22
C SER A 23 -13.56 34.74 0.77
N ARG A 24 -12.34 35.08 1.19
CA ARG A 24 -11.92 36.33 1.87
C ARG A 24 -12.75 36.80 3.08
N ILE A 25 -12.20 36.56 4.27
CA ILE A 25 -12.38 37.45 5.42
C ILE A 25 -10.99 37.95 5.85
N GLN A 26 -10.68 39.20 5.49
CA GLN A 26 -9.60 39.96 6.12
C GLN A 26 -10.10 40.46 7.49
N LEU A 27 -9.51 39.97 8.58
CA LEU A 27 -9.71 40.53 9.92
C LEU A 27 -8.57 41.50 10.23
N GLN A 28 -8.90 42.79 10.40
CA GLN A 28 -8.00 43.75 11.04
C GLN A 28 -7.96 43.54 12.56
N PRO A 29 -6.81 43.73 13.23
CA PRO A 29 -6.74 43.57 14.67
C PRO A 29 -7.20 44.84 15.40
N ARG A 30 -8.25 44.71 16.24
CA ARG A 30 -8.55 45.66 17.32
C ARG A 30 -7.84 45.20 18.59
N SER A 31 -6.96 46.04 19.11
CA SER A 31 -6.30 45.88 20.40
C SER A 31 -7.20 46.35 21.55
N ARG A 32 -7.29 45.56 22.63
CA ARG A 32 -7.31 46.01 24.05
C ARG A 32 -7.42 44.83 25.04
N GLY A 33 -6.29 44.55 25.71
CA GLY A 33 -6.10 44.25 27.14
C GLY A 33 -7.00 43.25 27.88
N ARG A 34 -6.40 42.11 28.29
CA ARG A 34 -6.08 41.73 29.69
C ARG A 34 -5.39 40.35 29.66
N GLY A 35 -4.49 40.13 30.60
CA GLY A 35 -3.42 39.12 30.52
C GLY A 35 -3.90 37.69 30.25
N ALA A 36 -3.46 37.14 29.13
CA ALA A 36 -3.42 35.72 28.87
C ALA A 36 -1.94 35.29 29.00
N GLY A 37 -1.65 34.33 29.88
CA GLY A 37 -0.35 33.69 29.92
C GLY A 37 -0.02 33.16 28.53
N HIS A 38 1.07 33.66 27.94
CA HIS A 38 1.56 33.15 26.66
C HIS A 38 1.95 31.69 26.88
N VAL A 39 1.13 30.77 26.38
CA VAL A 39 1.58 29.41 26.13
C VAL A 39 2.50 29.52 24.92
N PRO A 40 3.80 29.19 25.06
CA PRO A 40 4.72 29.25 23.92
C PRO A 40 4.20 28.32 22.81
N SER A 41 4.25 28.77 21.56
CA SER A 41 3.96 27.92 20.40
C SER A 41 4.84 26.67 20.42
N LEU A 42 4.37 25.53 19.90
CA LEU A 42 5.14 24.27 19.87
C LEU A 42 6.54 24.45 19.26
N THR A 43 6.65 25.30 18.22
CA THR A 43 7.93 25.75 17.63
C THR A 43 8.88 26.35 18.65
N ALA A 44 8.38 27.20 19.54
CA ALA A 44 9.18 27.84 20.59
C ALA A 44 9.59 26.84 21.68
N LEU A 45 8.75 25.83 21.97
CA LEU A 45 9.09 24.76 22.90
C LEU A 45 10.17 23.83 22.32
N VAL A 46 10.05 23.43 21.05
CA VAL A 46 11.07 22.61 20.37
C VAL A 46 12.38 23.38 20.29
N LEU A 47 12.36 24.63 19.82
CA LEU A 47 13.54 25.48 19.78
C LEU A 47 14.13 25.71 21.18
N ALA A 48 13.30 25.84 22.23
CA ALA A 48 13.78 25.99 23.60
C ALA A 48 14.42 24.69 24.13
N THR A 49 13.83 23.53 23.88
CA THR A 49 14.41 22.23 24.26
C THR A 49 15.73 22.00 23.53
N CYS A 50 15.79 22.32 22.23
CA CYS A 50 17.01 22.22 21.43
C CYS A 50 18.06 23.28 21.81
N ALA A 51 17.64 24.48 22.20
CA ALA A 51 18.53 25.52 22.72
C ALA A 51 19.04 25.22 24.13
N ALA A 52 18.25 24.51 24.95
CA ALA A 52 18.61 24.10 26.31
C ALA A 52 19.65 22.96 26.36
N LEU A 53 20.03 22.38 25.21
CA LEU A 53 21.18 21.48 25.04
C LEU A 53 22.52 22.24 25.18
N ALA A 54 22.65 23.08 26.21
CA ALA A 54 23.90 23.69 26.64
C ALA A 54 24.52 22.81 27.74
N PRO A 55 25.85 22.80 27.92
CA PRO A 55 26.53 21.89 28.85
C PRO A 55 26.25 22.31 30.30
N ALA A 56 25.08 21.95 30.82
CA ALA A 56 24.80 21.95 32.24
C ALA A 56 25.23 20.60 32.79
N THR A 57 26.40 20.58 33.40
CA THR A 57 26.91 19.46 34.19
C THR A 57 25.95 19.15 35.33
N GLY A 58 25.05 18.18 35.13
CA GLY A 58 24.32 17.52 36.22
C GLY A 58 22.86 17.19 35.94
N TRP A 59 22.59 15.88 35.82
CA TRP A 59 21.34 15.19 36.18
C TRP A 59 20.05 15.57 35.44
N LEU A 60 19.75 14.83 34.35
CA LEU A 60 18.56 13.97 34.16
C LEU A 60 18.60 13.36 32.75
N ALA A 61 19.42 12.33 32.56
CA ALA A 61 19.28 11.42 31.42
C ALA A 61 18.31 10.31 31.84
N THR A 62 17.01 10.59 31.80
CA THR A 62 16.03 9.52 31.68
C THR A 62 15.74 9.38 30.19
N ALA A 63 16.43 8.43 29.54
CA ALA A 63 15.91 7.87 28.30
C ALA A 63 14.55 7.26 28.67
N VAL A 64 13.46 7.92 28.30
CA VAL A 64 12.12 7.32 28.34
C VAL A 64 12.05 6.34 27.17
N ALA A 65 12.79 5.24 27.30
CA ALA A 65 12.52 4.00 26.58
C ALA A 65 11.50 3.22 27.41
N SER A 66 10.32 3.78 27.63
CA SER A 66 9.19 3.03 28.17
C SER A 66 7.89 3.61 27.64
N GLU A 67 7.20 2.76 26.88
CA GLU A 67 5.89 2.93 26.27
C GLU A 67 5.82 3.90 25.07
N SER A 68 5.65 3.27 23.91
CA SER A 68 5.26 3.83 22.63
C SER A 68 3.89 4.52 22.72
N ASN A 69 3.82 5.68 23.36
CA ASN A 69 2.68 6.59 23.20
C ASN A 69 2.87 7.36 21.90
N VAL A 70 2.72 6.65 20.77
CA VAL A 70 2.31 7.30 19.52
C VAL A 70 0.86 7.71 19.77
N VAL A 71 0.64 8.98 20.12
CA VAL A 71 -0.70 9.56 20.07
C VAL A 71 -1.03 9.69 18.59
N VAL A 72 -1.64 8.65 18.03
CA VAL A 72 -2.36 8.75 16.76
C VAL A 72 -3.40 9.84 16.97
N PRO A 73 -3.49 10.87 16.11
CA PRO A 73 -4.50 11.90 16.27
C PRO A 73 -5.88 11.23 16.37
N PRO A 74 -6.81 11.75 17.19
CA PRO A 74 -8.21 11.34 17.17
C PRO A 74 -8.87 11.87 15.88
N GLY A 75 -8.42 11.35 14.74
CA GLY A 75 -9.06 11.40 13.44
C GLY A 75 -9.21 9.96 13.01
N GLY A 76 -10.43 9.58 12.63
CA GLY A 76 -10.89 8.18 12.56
C GLY A 76 -9.88 7.21 11.95
N VAL A 77 -9.87 5.99 12.50
CA VAL A 77 -9.32 4.82 11.81
C VAL A 77 -9.74 4.93 10.34
N PRO A 78 -8.80 4.99 9.37
CA PRO A 78 -9.16 5.04 7.97
C PRO A 78 -9.96 3.78 7.67
N THR A 79 -11.28 3.92 7.56
CA THR A 79 -12.19 2.84 7.21
C THR A 79 -12.11 2.48 5.72
N SER A 80 -11.30 3.22 4.96
CA SER A 80 -10.82 2.85 3.63
C SER A 80 -9.30 2.83 3.66
N ILE A 81 -8.71 1.67 3.45
CA ILE A 81 -7.35 1.62 2.92
C ILE A 81 -7.48 2.09 1.48
N ASP A 82 -6.88 3.23 1.16
CA ASP A 82 -6.88 3.76 -0.20
C ASP A 82 -5.90 2.90 -1.01
N LEU A 83 -6.46 2.06 -1.88
CA LEU A 83 -5.67 1.25 -2.82
C LEU A 83 -5.13 2.18 -3.91
N VAL A 84 -3.85 2.03 -4.23
CA VAL A 84 -3.18 2.87 -5.23
C VAL A 84 -3.07 2.11 -6.54
N PRO A 85 -3.37 2.74 -7.69
CA PRO A 85 -3.14 2.14 -9.01
C PRO A 85 -1.69 1.67 -9.16
N GLN A 86 -1.53 0.45 -9.65
CA GLN A 86 -0.23 -0.18 -9.89
C GLN A 86 0.18 0.05 -11.34
N CYS A 87 1.42 0.48 -11.55
CA CYS A 87 1.99 0.55 -12.89
C CYS A 87 2.31 -0.86 -13.39
N LEU A 88 1.87 -1.19 -14.59
CA LEU A 88 1.92 -2.54 -15.17
C LEU A 88 3.06 -2.71 -16.21
N ASN A 89 3.92 -1.70 -16.39
CA ASN A 89 4.96 -1.72 -17.43
C ASN A 89 6.09 -2.74 -17.22
N THR A 90 6.19 -3.30 -16.02
CA THR A 90 7.16 -4.32 -15.62
C THR A 90 6.55 -5.72 -15.53
N PHE A 91 5.23 -5.84 -15.73
CA PHE A 91 4.56 -7.13 -15.75
C PHE A 91 5.00 -7.94 -16.97
N GLU A 92 5.00 -9.25 -16.84
CA GLU A 92 5.44 -10.16 -17.90
C GLU A 92 4.35 -11.17 -18.29
N SER A 93 4.29 -11.50 -19.58
CA SER A 93 3.34 -12.50 -20.07
C SER A 93 3.83 -13.91 -19.80
N LEU A 94 2.99 -14.73 -19.18
CA LEU A 94 3.16 -16.18 -19.09
C LEU A 94 2.05 -16.85 -19.91
N SER A 95 2.42 -17.83 -20.73
CA SER A 95 1.48 -18.51 -21.64
C SER A 95 1.62 -20.01 -21.52
N PHE A 96 0.48 -20.70 -21.48
CA PHE A 96 0.46 -22.17 -21.52
C PHE A 96 0.63 -22.68 -22.96
N ALA A 97 0.70 -24.01 -23.11
CA ALA A 97 0.98 -24.66 -24.39
C ALA A 97 0.06 -24.13 -25.51
N PRO A 98 0.60 -23.77 -26.69
CA PRO A 98 -0.20 -23.30 -27.81
C PRO A 98 -1.23 -24.34 -28.26
N LEU A 99 -2.45 -23.88 -28.57
CA LEU A 99 -3.54 -24.72 -29.03
C LEU A 99 -3.79 -24.50 -30.52
N PRO A 100 -3.91 -25.57 -31.33
CA PRO A 100 -4.26 -25.42 -32.74
C PRO A 100 -5.59 -24.67 -32.92
N GLY A 101 -5.58 -23.63 -33.76
CA GLY A 101 -6.76 -22.79 -34.01
C GLY A 101 -6.90 -21.58 -33.10
N PHE A 102 -6.02 -21.41 -32.11
CA PHE A 102 -5.98 -20.24 -31.22
C PHE A 102 -4.86 -19.29 -31.63
N GLN A 103 -5.09 -17.99 -31.41
CA GLN A 103 -4.06 -16.97 -31.58
C GLN A 103 -3.14 -16.97 -30.35
N ALA A 104 -1.90 -16.52 -30.53
CA ALA A 104 -1.04 -16.24 -29.38
C ALA A 104 -1.64 -15.08 -28.54
N PRO A 105 -1.48 -15.10 -27.21
CA PRO A 105 -1.85 -13.99 -26.34
C PRO A 105 -1.24 -12.67 -26.81
N ALA A 106 -2.00 -11.59 -26.69
CA ALA A 106 -1.54 -10.25 -26.98
C ALA A 106 -1.96 -9.32 -25.85
N TRP A 107 -1.04 -9.10 -24.91
CA TRP A 107 -1.18 -8.16 -23.80
C TRP A 107 -0.65 -6.79 -24.26
N THR A 108 -1.52 -5.79 -24.31
CA THR A 108 -1.19 -4.43 -24.75
C THR A 108 -1.43 -3.47 -23.60
N LEU A 109 -0.38 -2.77 -23.18
CA LEU A 109 -0.47 -1.75 -22.15
C LEU A 109 -1.05 -0.45 -22.71
N SER A 110 -1.84 0.24 -21.90
CA SER A 110 -2.20 1.64 -22.14
C SER A 110 -0.96 2.55 -22.14
N GLU A 111 -1.07 3.74 -22.72
CA GLU A 111 0.05 4.71 -22.77
C GLU A 111 0.55 5.13 -21.38
N ASP A 112 -0.34 5.14 -20.39
CA ASP A 112 -0.01 5.44 -18.99
C ASP A 112 0.44 4.22 -18.18
N ALA A 113 0.38 3.02 -18.78
CA ALA A 113 0.72 1.74 -18.19
C ALA A 113 -0.08 1.34 -16.94
N PHE A 114 -1.23 1.96 -16.66
CA PHE A 114 -2.11 1.58 -15.53
C PHE A 114 -3.23 0.64 -15.95
N GLU A 115 -3.30 0.29 -17.24
CA GLU A 115 -4.30 -0.59 -17.82
C GLU A 115 -3.62 -1.54 -18.81
N VAL A 116 -4.09 -2.78 -18.85
CA VAL A 116 -3.65 -3.76 -19.84
C VAL A 116 -4.86 -4.42 -20.50
N GLU A 117 -4.82 -4.54 -21.81
CA GLU A 117 -5.80 -5.27 -22.61
C GLU A 117 -5.22 -6.60 -23.09
N GLN A 118 -5.98 -7.68 -22.90
CA GLN A 118 -5.80 -8.92 -23.65
C GLN A 118 -6.71 -8.85 -24.89
N ALA A 119 -6.10 -8.75 -26.07
CA ALA A 119 -6.83 -8.47 -27.31
C ALA A 119 -7.24 -9.72 -28.13
N ASN A 120 -6.62 -10.87 -27.89
CA ASN A 120 -6.73 -12.04 -28.76
C ASN A 120 -7.49 -13.19 -28.09
N ASN A 121 -8.39 -13.84 -28.83
CA ASN A 121 -8.92 -15.14 -28.39
C ASN A 121 -7.76 -16.16 -28.43
N SER A 122 -7.23 -16.50 -27.26
CA SER A 122 -5.97 -17.24 -27.10
C SER A 122 -6.10 -18.47 -26.21
N GLN A 123 -5.05 -19.29 -26.19
CA GLN A 123 -4.85 -20.29 -25.14
C GLN A 123 -4.77 -19.63 -23.73
N PRO A 124 -4.82 -20.40 -22.63
CA PRO A 124 -4.71 -19.86 -21.29
C PRO A 124 -3.43 -19.04 -21.14
N THR A 125 -3.54 -17.86 -20.55
CA THR A 125 -2.42 -16.94 -20.37
C THR A 125 -2.60 -16.12 -19.11
N LEU A 126 -1.47 -15.69 -18.57
CA LEU A 126 -1.35 -14.79 -17.44
C LEU A 126 -0.51 -13.57 -17.82
N PHE A 127 -0.83 -12.42 -17.24
CA PHE A 127 0.04 -11.26 -17.18
C PHE A 127 0.47 -11.06 -15.74
N LEU A 128 1.70 -11.45 -15.42
CA LEU A 128 2.23 -11.60 -14.07
C LEU A 128 2.81 -10.28 -13.57
N SER A 129 2.57 -9.97 -12.30
CA SER A 129 3.23 -8.86 -11.62
C SER A 129 4.75 -9.00 -11.60
N ASP A 130 5.43 -7.89 -11.39
CA ASP A 130 6.88 -7.84 -11.13
C ASP A 130 7.21 -7.96 -9.64
N PHE A 131 6.19 -8.17 -8.82
CA PHE A 131 6.28 -8.27 -7.38
C PHE A 131 5.68 -9.58 -6.88
N ASP A 132 6.24 -10.06 -5.78
CA ASP A 132 5.76 -11.21 -5.04
C ASP A 132 4.54 -10.80 -4.20
N LEU A 133 3.52 -11.66 -4.14
CA LEU A 133 2.36 -11.49 -3.29
C LEU A 133 2.75 -11.54 -1.83
N GLU A 134 2.09 -10.71 -1.04
CA GLU A 134 2.16 -10.71 0.42
C GLU A 134 0.72 -10.77 0.94
N GLU A 135 0.56 -11.12 2.22
CA GLU A 135 -0.75 -11.05 2.86
C GLU A 135 -1.30 -9.62 2.78
N GLY A 136 -2.55 -9.47 2.34
CA GLY A 136 -3.16 -8.13 2.27
C GLY A 136 -4.35 -8.04 1.32
N LEU A 137 -4.65 -6.80 0.91
CA LEU A 137 -5.71 -6.51 -0.03
C LEU A 137 -5.19 -6.13 -1.41
N ILE A 138 -5.83 -6.71 -2.43
CA ILE A 138 -5.63 -6.38 -3.84
C ILE A 138 -7.00 -6.11 -4.44
N GLU A 139 -7.09 -5.13 -5.31
CA GLU A 139 -8.27 -4.86 -6.12
C GLU A 139 -7.90 -4.89 -7.59
N VAL A 140 -8.74 -5.55 -8.38
CA VAL A 140 -8.61 -5.61 -9.83
C VAL A 140 -9.90 -5.13 -10.45
N GLU A 141 -9.80 -4.11 -11.29
CA GLU A 141 -10.90 -3.71 -12.16
C GLU A 141 -10.88 -4.58 -13.41
N LEU A 142 -12.00 -5.25 -13.71
CA LEU A 142 -12.18 -6.12 -14.86
C LEU A 142 -13.29 -5.57 -15.76
N TYR A 143 -12.98 -5.40 -17.03
CA TYR A 143 -13.93 -5.01 -18.06
C TYR A 143 -13.81 -5.95 -19.26
N VAL A 144 -14.93 -6.36 -19.86
CA VAL A 144 -14.96 -7.15 -21.08
C VAL A 144 -15.94 -6.51 -22.07
N ASP A 145 -15.45 -6.02 -23.20
CA ASP A 145 -16.29 -5.26 -24.16
C ASP A 145 -17.01 -6.13 -25.19
N THR A 146 -16.67 -7.42 -25.27
CA THR A 146 -17.12 -8.24 -26.39
C THR A 146 -18.47 -8.90 -26.11
N MET A 147 -19.39 -8.77 -27.07
CA MET A 147 -20.73 -9.36 -26.99
C MET A 147 -20.78 -10.80 -27.47
N GLY A 148 -19.81 -11.22 -28.30
CA GLY A 148 -19.84 -12.48 -29.05
C GLY A 148 -19.28 -13.68 -28.31
N ASP A 149 -18.32 -13.47 -27.42
CA ASP A 149 -17.64 -14.51 -26.66
C ASP A 149 -18.11 -14.54 -25.20
N GLY A 150 -17.87 -15.63 -24.49
CA GLY A 150 -18.36 -15.84 -23.13
C GLY A 150 -17.46 -16.68 -22.24
N ASP A 151 -16.18 -16.71 -22.58
CA ASP A 151 -15.20 -17.61 -21.99
C ASP A 151 -14.57 -17.00 -20.72
N ALA A 152 -13.40 -17.49 -20.32
CA ALA A 152 -12.87 -17.29 -18.97
C ALA A 152 -11.94 -16.06 -18.89
N VAL A 153 -12.22 -15.23 -17.89
CA VAL A 153 -11.40 -14.07 -17.47
C VAL A 153 -11.24 -14.11 -15.95
N GLY A 154 -10.19 -13.51 -15.40
CA GLY A 154 -10.02 -13.48 -13.96
C GLY A 154 -8.63 -13.09 -13.50
N ILE A 155 -8.23 -13.66 -12.36
CA ILE A 155 -6.94 -13.42 -11.71
C ILE A 155 -6.37 -14.71 -11.14
N ALA A 156 -5.05 -14.78 -11.07
CA ALA A 156 -4.30 -15.85 -10.42
C ALA A 156 -3.50 -15.30 -9.24
N LEU A 157 -3.36 -16.11 -8.19
CA LEU A 157 -2.66 -15.76 -6.96
C LEU A 157 -1.61 -16.83 -6.67
N GLY A 158 -0.36 -16.41 -6.53
CA GLY A 158 0.75 -17.26 -6.12
C GLY A 158 1.51 -17.88 -7.29
N VAL A 159 1.39 -17.32 -8.49
CA VAL A 159 2.03 -17.89 -9.69
C VAL A 159 3.49 -17.46 -9.76
N GLU A 160 4.40 -18.40 -9.95
CA GLU A 160 5.81 -18.10 -10.19
C GLU A 160 6.13 -18.04 -11.70
N PRO A 161 7.08 -17.20 -12.12
CA PRO A 161 7.59 -17.24 -13.49
C PRO A 161 8.18 -18.62 -13.82
N GLY A 162 7.52 -19.34 -14.74
CA GLY A 162 7.91 -20.69 -15.16
C GLY A 162 6.92 -21.79 -14.77
N ASP A 163 5.89 -21.48 -13.98
CA ASP A 163 4.85 -22.44 -13.57
C ASP A 163 4.09 -23.07 -14.74
N ASN A 164 4.10 -22.45 -15.92
CA ASN A 164 3.57 -23.04 -17.15
C ASN A 164 4.35 -24.28 -17.63
N LEU A 165 5.50 -24.57 -17.03
CA LEU A 165 6.37 -25.70 -17.35
C LEU A 165 6.73 -26.54 -16.11
N ASP A 166 6.37 -26.09 -14.91
CA ASP A 166 6.71 -26.78 -13.66
C ASP A 166 5.60 -27.74 -13.21
N PHE A 167 5.97 -29.01 -13.02
CA PHE A 167 5.08 -30.01 -12.47
C PHE A 167 4.91 -29.91 -10.94
N GLY A 168 5.75 -29.10 -10.28
CA GLY A 168 5.65 -28.76 -8.87
C GLY A 168 4.79 -27.53 -8.56
N ALA A 169 4.34 -26.79 -9.58
CA ALA A 169 3.58 -25.56 -9.40
C ALA A 169 2.34 -25.77 -8.52
N ASN A 170 2.08 -24.83 -7.60
CA ASN A 170 0.86 -24.78 -6.80
C ASN A 170 0.43 -23.32 -6.63
N TRP A 171 -0.70 -22.95 -7.21
CA TRP A 171 -1.23 -21.60 -7.18
C TRP A 171 -2.76 -21.60 -7.29
N TRP A 172 -3.38 -20.44 -7.12
CA TRP A 172 -4.83 -20.31 -7.04
C TRP A 172 -5.38 -19.51 -8.21
N LEU A 173 -6.44 -20.01 -8.83
CA LEU A 173 -7.14 -19.35 -9.92
C LEU A 173 -8.53 -18.90 -9.48
N ILE A 174 -8.82 -17.61 -9.65
CA ILE A 174 -10.17 -17.07 -9.61
C ILE A 174 -10.54 -16.69 -11.03
N ASP A 175 -11.49 -17.40 -11.63
CA ASP A 175 -11.97 -17.09 -12.98
C ASP A 175 -13.49 -17.01 -13.06
N TRP A 176 -13.97 -16.38 -14.13
CA TRP A 176 -15.37 -16.10 -14.33
C TRP A 176 -15.76 -16.31 -15.79
N ARG A 177 -16.73 -17.19 -16.02
CA ARG A 177 -17.31 -17.46 -17.35
C ARG A 177 -18.68 -16.85 -17.51
N ARG A 178 -19.00 -16.43 -18.73
CA ARG A 178 -20.35 -15.95 -19.12
C ARG A 178 -21.22 -17.05 -19.70
N THR A 179 -20.64 -18.03 -20.37
CA THR A 179 -21.40 -19.11 -21.02
C THR A 179 -20.94 -20.46 -20.53
N LYS A 180 -21.91 -21.35 -20.26
CA LYS A 180 -21.64 -22.77 -20.07
C LYS A 180 -21.34 -23.41 -21.43
N GLN A 181 -20.19 -24.06 -21.56
CA GLN A 181 -19.80 -24.68 -22.82
C GLN A 181 -19.01 -25.97 -22.60
N THR A 182 -19.40 -27.01 -23.34
CA THR A 182 -18.62 -28.24 -23.45
C THR A 182 -17.67 -28.14 -24.64
N PHE A 183 -16.39 -28.34 -24.40
CA PHE A 183 -15.35 -28.29 -25.42
C PHE A 183 -14.30 -29.39 -25.16
N ASP A 184 -13.66 -29.85 -26.22
CA ASP A 184 -12.58 -30.83 -26.19
C ASP A 184 -11.41 -30.29 -27.01
N PHE A 185 -10.36 -29.88 -26.31
CA PHE A 185 -9.19 -29.29 -26.94
C PHE A 185 -8.27 -30.39 -27.48
N PRO A 186 -7.59 -30.16 -28.61
CA PRO A 186 -6.58 -31.07 -29.10
C PRO A 186 -5.47 -31.24 -28.05
N GLY A 187 -5.34 -32.42 -27.45
CA GLY A 187 -4.35 -32.64 -26.38
C GLY A 187 -4.33 -34.03 -25.76
N GLY A 188 -5.20 -34.94 -26.20
CA GLY A 188 -5.26 -36.32 -25.70
C GLY A 188 -5.98 -36.46 -24.35
N THR A 189 -6.71 -35.44 -23.90
CA THR A 189 -7.66 -35.56 -22.78
C THR A 189 -9.09 -35.66 -23.31
N ALA A 190 -10.09 -35.84 -22.44
CA ALA A 190 -11.47 -36.14 -22.84
C ALA A 190 -12.36 -34.89 -23.01
N GLY A 191 -11.77 -33.70 -23.03
CA GLY A 191 -12.50 -32.45 -22.93
C GLY A 191 -13.25 -32.31 -21.61
N GLY A 192 -14.12 -31.31 -21.54
CA GLY A 192 -15.00 -31.14 -20.41
C GLY A 192 -15.96 -29.96 -20.56
N THR A 193 -16.73 -29.71 -19.51
CA THR A 193 -17.72 -28.63 -19.49
C THR A 193 -17.24 -27.51 -18.59
N GLY A 194 -16.98 -26.35 -19.19
CA GLY A 194 -16.80 -25.10 -18.45
C GLY A 194 -18.18 -24.59 -18.05
N GLU A 195 -18.43 -24.54 -16.74
CA GLU A 195 -19.69 -24.02 -16.20
C GLU A 195 -19.67 -22.49 -16.13
N VAL A 196 -20.83 -21.86 -16.28
CA VAL A 196 -20.99 -20.40 -16.11
C VAL A 196 -20.72 -19.99 -14.66
N GLY A 197 -20.20 -18.78 -14.44
CA GLY A 197 -20.06 -18.19 -13.12
C GLY A 197 -18.63 -18.11 -12.60
N LEU A 198 -18.51 -17.49 -11.43
CA LEU A 198 -17.26 -17.20 -10.72
C LEU A 198 -16.83 -18.40 -9.87
N ALA A 199 -15.61 -18.87 -10.08
CA ALA A 199 -15.04 -20.01 -9.38
C ALA A 199 -13.68 -19.67 -8.75
N LEU A 200 -13.34 -20.41 -7.69
CA LEU A 200 -11.99 -20.51 -7.14
C LEU A 200 -11.53 -21.93 -7.35
N SER A 201 -10.36 -22.09 -7.94
CA SER A 201 -9.72 -23.38 -8.18
C SER A 201 -8.29 -23.39 -7.65
N GLU A 202 -7.86 -24.54 -7.13
CA GLU A 202 -6.44 -24.83 -6.89
C GLU A 202 -5.84 -25.37 -8.19
N VAL A 203 -4.66 -24.88 -8.54
CA VAL A 203 -3.91 -25.30 -9.72
C VAL A 203 -2.67 -26.03 -9.27
N THR A 204 -2.47 -27.24 -9.79
CA THR A 204 -1.31 -28.07 -9.47
C THR A 204 -0.61 -28.57 -10.73
N GLY A 205 0.73 -28.47 -10.74
CA GLY A 205 1.58 -28.79 -11.88
C GLY A 205 1.23 -27.95 -13.13
N VAL A 206 1.34 -28.56 -14.31
CA VAL A 206 1.01 -27.91 -15.59
C VAL A 206 -0.36 -28.39 -16.10
N PRO A 207 -1.44 -27.60 -15.99
CA PRO A 207 -2.76 -28.02 -16.45
C PRO A 207 -2.83 -28.06 -17.98
N SER A 208 -3.63 -29.00 -18.51
CA SER A 208 -4.05 -28.96 -19.90
C SER A 208 -5.07 -27.85 -20.14
N ALA A 209 -5.28 -27.48 -21.39
CA ALA A 209 -6.37 -26.59 -21.77
C ALA A 209 -7.74 -27.12 -21.32
N ASP A 210 -7.97 -28.42 -21.41
CA ASP A 210 -9.21 -29.05 -20.93
C ASP A 210 -9.37 -28.95 -19.41
N ALA A 211 -8.27 -28.99 -18.65
CA ALA A 211 -8.29 -28.81 -17.20
C ALA A 211 -8.64 -27.37 -16.82
N PHE A 212 -8.02 -26.37 -17.47
CA PHE A 212 -8.45 -24.98 -17.36
C PHE A 212 -9.90 -24.78 -17.82
N TRP A 213 -10.35 -25.57 -18.79
CA TRP A 213 -11.69 -25.41 -19.33
C TRP A 213 -12.78 -25.87 -18.39
N SER A 214 -12.58 -27.05 -17.81
CA SER A 214 -13.60 -27.79 -17.06
C SER A 214 -13.47 -27.68 -15.55
N HIS A 215 -12.35 -27.10 -15.08
CA HIS A 215 -11.93 -27.11 -13.68
C HIS A 215 -11.82 -28.52 -13.10
N GLN A 216 -11.36 -29.46 -13.93
CA GLN A 216 -11.16 -30.84 -13.55
C GLN A 216 -9.73 -31.27 -13.81
N SER A 217 -9.11 -31.89 -12.81
CA SER A 217 -7.78 -32.47 -12.97
C SER A 217 -7.82 -33.62 -13.96
N VAL A 218 -6.82 -33.66 -14.85
CA VAL A 218 -6.58 -34.78 -15.75
C VAL A 218 -5.32 -35.50 -15.25
N GLY A 219 -5.49 -36.53 -14.44
CA GLY A 219 -4.38 -37.22 -13.78
C GLY A 219 -3.94 -36.52 -12.49
N THR A 220 -2.63 -36.36 -12.28
CA THR A 220 -2.04 -35.74 -11.07
C THR A 220 -1.78 -34.25 -11.19
N ASN A 221 -1.92 -33.68 -12.39
CA ASN A 221 -1.78 -32.24 -12.64
C ASN A 221 -3.13 -31.73 -13.13
N GLY A 222 -3.44 -30.47 -12.82
CA GLY A 222 -4.62 -29.83 -13.37
C GLY A 222 -5.22 -28.80 -12.44
N LEU A 223 -6.53 -28.70 -12.54
CA LEU A 223 -7.32 -27.68 -11.87
C LEU A 223 -8.39 -28.38 -11.03
N ALA A 224 -8.50 -28.02 -9.77
CA ALA A 224 -9.54 -28.51 -8.87
C ALA A 224 -10.39 -27.35 -8.38
N GLU A 225 -11.65 -27.27 -8.81
CA GLU A 225 -12.58 -26.27 -8.28
C GLU A 225 -12.82 -26.49 -6.78
N VAL A 226 -12.53 -25.48 -5.98
CA VAL A 226 -12.65 -25.50 -4.51
C VAL A 226 -13.93 -24.82 -4.05
N ALA A 227 -14.33 -23.74 -4.72
CA ALA A 227 -15.52 -22.97 -4.36
C ALA A 227 -16.10 -22.21 -5.55
N ARG A 228 -17.35 -21.77 -5.40
CA ARG A 228 -18.05 -20.86 -6.31
C ARG A 228 -18.61 -19.67 -5.57
N GLY A 229 -18.70 -18.53 -6.26
CA GLY A 229 -19.26 -17.30 -5.70
C GLY A 229 -20.69 -17.47 -5.19
N THR A 230 -21.03 -16.79 -4.11
CA THR A 230 -22.37 -16.87 -3.49
C THR A 230 -23.48 -16.35 -4.41
N ASN A 231 -23.24 -15.23 -5.10
CA ASN A 231 -24.19 -14.63 -6.04
C ASN A 231 -23.75 -14.88 -7.49
N PHE A 232 -22.44 -14.81 -7.76
CA PHE A 232 -21.88 -14.94 -9.09
C PHE A 232 -21.42 -16.35 -9.45
N GLY A 233 -21.51 -17.34 -8.55
CA GLY A 233 -21.05 -18.71 -8.81
C GLY A 233 -21.80 -19.47 -9.91
N ALA A 234 -23.02 -19.04 -10.25
CA ALA A 234 -23.78 -19.53 -11.39
C ALA A 234 -24.26 -18.40 -12.32
N ALA A 235 -23.89 -17.15 -12.03
CA ALA A 235 -24.31 -15.99 -12.81
C ALA A 235 -23.15 -15.50 -13.68
N PRO A 236 -23.41 -15.17 -14.95
CA PRO A 236 -22.36 -14.73 -15.86
C PRO A 236 -21.88 -13.31 -15.55
N TRP A 237 -20.65 -12.99 -15.94
CA TRP A 237 -20.27 -11.60 -16.17
C TRP A 237 -21.07 -11.03 -17.36
N LYS A 238 -21.23 -9.71 -17.39
CA LYS A 238 -21.99 -8.99 -18.43
C LYS A 238 -21.03 -8.19 -19.32
N PRO A 239 -21.18 -8.27 -20.66
CA PRO A 239 -20.40 -7.41 -21.55
C PRO A 239 -20.65 -5.93 -21.26
N GLY A 240 -19.61 -5.12 -21.38
CA GLY A 240 -19.67 -3.67 -21.17
C GLY A 240 -19.87 -3.24 -19.71
N GLN A 241 -19.76 -4.17 -18.76
CA GLN A 241 -19.83 -3.89 -17.33
C GLN A 241 -18.42 -3.90 -16.74
N LEU A 242 -18.06 -2.83 -16.03
CA LEU A 242 -16.89 -2.80 -15.17
C LEU A 242 -17.23 -3.50 -13.86
N TYR A 243 -16.36 -4.42 -13.44
CA TYR A 243 -16.43 -5.10 -12.16
C TYR A 243 -15.20 -4.76 -11.33
N THR A 244 -15.40 -4.59 -10.02
CA THR A 244 -14.31 -4.44 -9.06
C THR A 244 -14.17 -5.74 -8.25
N LEU A 245 -13.10 -6.48 -8.50
CA LEU A 245 -12.72 -7.67 -7.75
C LEU A 245 -11.79 -7.27 -6.63
N ARG A 246 -12.27 -7.27 -5.39
CA ARG A 246 -11.44 -7.03 -4.21
C ARG A 246 -11.12 -8.35 -3.54
N VAL A 247 -9.85 -8.66 -3.36
CA VAL A 247 -9.35 -9.90 -2.75
C VAL A 247 -8.64 -9.55 -1.45
N GLU A 248 -9.05 -10.17 -0.35
CA GLU A 248 -8.24 -10.30 0.87
C GLU A 248 -7.59 -11.68 0.82
N PHE A 249 -6.27 -11.71 0.70
CA PHE A 249 -5.50 -12.94 0.57
C PHE A 249 -4.55 -13.06 1.75
N LEU A 250 -4.80 -14.03 2.62
CA LEU A 250 -4.04 -14.32 3.84
C LEU A 250 -3.56 -15.78 3.79
N ALA A 251 -2.51 -16.13 4.53
CA ALA A 251 -1.98 -17.50 4.58
C ALA A 251 -3.02 -18.56 4.96
N ASN A 252 -4.10 -18.19 5.66
CA ASN A 252 -5.12 -19.14 6.09
C ASN A 252 -6.54 -18.87 5.53
N ARG A 253 -6.70 -17.85 4.69
CA ARG A 253 -8.02 -17.42 4.23
C ARG A 253 -7.95 -16.60 2.95
N LEU A 254 -8.87 -16.89 2.04
CA LEU A 254 -9.15 -16.08 0.87
C LEU A 254 -10.58 -15.54 0.98
N ARG A 255 -10.74 -14.23 0.83
CA ARG A 255 -12.04 -13.61 0.60
C ARG A 255 -12.04 -12.82 -0.69
N LEU A 256 -13.12 -12.93 -1.44
CA LEU A 256 -13.34 -12.19 -2.67
C LEU A 256 -14.66 -11.44 -2.58
N TRP A 257 -14.64 -10.15 -2.88
CA TRP A 257 -15.80 -9.33 -3.13
C TRP A 257 -15.86 -8.93 -4.59
N VAL A 258 -17.07 -8.91 -5.16
CA VAL A 258 -17.34 -8.35 -6.49
C VAL A 258 -18.30 -7.18 -6.30
N ASP A 259 -17.88 -5.98 -6.71
CA ASP A 259 -18.63 -4.73 -6.53
C ASP A 259 -19.06 -4.50 -5.07
N GLY A 260 -18.21 -4.91 -4.12
CA GLY A 260 -18.43 -4.80 -2.68
C GLY A 260 -19.32 -5.90 -2.07
N ALA A 261 -19.90 -6.81 -2.87
CA ALA A 261 -20.62 -7.98 -2.37
C ALA A 261 -19.67 -9.15 -2.13
N LEU A 262 -19.69 -9.76 -0.93
CA LEU A 262 -18.86 -10.92 -0.61
C LEU A 262 -19.32 -12.12 -1.44
N GLU A 263 -18.44 -12.65 -2.27
CA GLU A 263 -18.70 -13.80 -3.13
C GLU A 263 -18.08 -15.08 -2.60
N LEU A 264 -16.82 -15.02 -2.15
CA LEU A 264 -16.08 -16.14 -1.60
C LEU A 264 -15.55 -15.79 -0.22
N ASP A 265 -15.61 -16.76 0.70
CA ASP A 265 -14.93 -16.73 1.98
C ASP A 265 -14.48 -18.16 2.30
N VAL A 266 -13.24 -18.47 1.93
CA VAL A 266 -12.69 -19.83 1.91
C VAL A 266 -11.49 -19.90 2.84
N ALA A 267 -11.64 -20.62 3.95
CA ALA A 267 -10.52 -21.00 4.80
C ALA A 267 -9.68 -22.08 4.09
N GLY A 268 -8.36 -21.99 4.22
CA GLY A 268 -7.42 -22.90 3.55
C GLY A 268 -6.00 -22.74 4.10
N ASP A 269 -5.03 -23.39 3.46
CA ASP A 269 -3.61 -23.08 3.62
C ASP A 269 -3.12 -22.53 2.29
N TYR A 270 -2.84 -21.23 2.27
CA TYR A 270 -2.36 -20.48 1.13
C TYR A 270 -0.90 -20.03 1.32
N SER A 271 -0.22 -20.51 2.37
CA SER A 271 1.12 -20.05 2.73
C SER A 271 2.13 -20.20 1.59
N ALA A 272 2.03 -21.28 0.81
CA ALA A 272 2.86 -21.51 -0.36
C ALA A 272 2.73 -20.42 -1.45
N ALA A 273 1.56 -19.80 -1.58
CA ALA A 273 1.33 -18.74 -2.58
C ALA A 273 2.10 -17.44 -2.26
N PHE A 274 2.66 -17.31 -1.06
CA PHE A 274 3.47 -16.17 -0.63
C PHE A 274 4.99 -16.43 -0.71
N ASP A 275 5.43 -17.64 -1.10
CA ASP A 275 6.86 -17.99 -1.20
C ASP A 275 7.46 -17.56 -2.54
N GLY A 276 7.25 -16.30 -2.93
CA GLY A 276 7.67 -15.76 -4.25
C GLY A 276 6.59 -15.82 -5.33
N GLY A 277 5.42 -16.37 -5.02
CA GLY A 277 4.27 -16.39 -5.90
C GLY A 277 3.74 -14.98 -6.20
N ARG A 278 3.24 -14.74 -7.42
CA ARG A 278 2.86 -13.41 -7.92
C ARG A 278 1.36 -13.30 -8.25
N LEU A 279 0.89 -12.06 -8.43
CA LEU A 279 -0.42 -11.78 -8.99
C LEU A 279 -0.37 -12.03 -10.50
N GLY A 280 -1.36 -12.73 -11.05
CA GLY A 280 -1.55 -12.85 -12.49
C GLY A 280 -2.91 -12.31 -12.92
N LEU A 281 -2.98 -11.60 -14.04
CA LEU A 281 -4.23 -11.30 -14.73
C LEU A 281 -4.50 -12.42 -15.73
N TYR A 282 -5.64 -13.08 -15.64
CA TYR A 282 -5.92 -14.33 -16.35
C TYR A 282 -6.92 -14.16 -17.47
N ASN A 283 -6.63 -14.82 -18.60
CA ASN A 283 -7.54 -14.88 -19.73
C ASN A 283 -7.40 -16.21 -20.47
N PHE A 284 -8.53 -16.80 -20.89
CA PHE A 284 -8.55 -18.01 -21.71
C PHE A 284 -9.74 -18.01 -22.67
N SER A 285 -9.43 -18.08 -23.97
CA SER A 285 -10.40 -18.12 -25.08
C SER A 285 -11.32 -16.89 -25.15
N GLN A 286 -10.99 -15.82 -24.43
CA GLN A 286 -11.73 -14.57 -24.42
C GLN A 286 -10.88 -13.47 -25.05
N SER A 287 -11.49 -12.55 -25.79
CA SER A 287 -10.81 -11.36 -26.35
C SER A 287 -11.42 -10.07 -25.82
N GLY A 288 -10.64 -9.00 -25.81
CA GLY A 288 -11.10 -7.66 -25.42
C GLY A 288 -11.41 -7.57 -23.93
N SER A 289 -10.58 -8.20 -23.10
CA SER A 289 -10.64 -8.05 -21.64
C SER A 289 -9.59 -7.04 -21.19
N THR A 290 -9.99 -6.09 -20.37
CA THR A 290 -9.17 -5.01 -19.87
C THR A 290 -9.08 -5.10 -18.35
N TYR A 291 -7.87 -4.87 -17.82
CA TYR A 291 -7.58 -4.97 -16.40
C TYR A 291 -6.87 -3.73 -15.89
N ARG A 292 -7.19 -3.32 -14.65
CA ARG A 292 -6.37 -2.42 -13.84
C ARG A 292 -6.16 -3.03 -12.46
N VAL A 293 -5.03 -2.77 -11.85
CA VAL A 293 -4.71 -3.29 -10.51
C VAL A 293 -4.55 -2.10 -9.56
N ASN A 294 -5.31 -2.11 -8.48
CA ASN A 294 -5.13 -1.22 -7.33
C ASN A 294 -4.67 -2.09 -6.14
N GLY A 295 -3.57 -1.75 -5.50
CA GLY A 295 -3.04 -2.54 -4.38
C GLY A 295 -2.68 -1.67 -3.18
N GLU A 296 -2.51 -2.30 -2.02
CA GLU A 296 -2.00 -1.64 -0.80
C GLU A 296 -0.52 -1.25 -0.89
N ARG A 297 0.09 -1.22 -2.09
CA ARG A 297 1.53 -1.04 -2.23
C ARG A 297 1.89 0.42 -2.44
N VAL A 298 2.19 1.11 -1.34
CA VAL A 298 3.07 2.27 -1.39
C VAL A 298 4.50 1.77 -1.28
N LYS A 299 5.33 2.04 -2.29
CA LYS A 299 6.74 1.66 -2.29
C LYS A 299 7.47 2.40 -1.17
N ALA A 300 8.05 1.64 -0.24
CA ALA A 300 8.88 2.22 0.81
C ALA A 300 10.03 3.00 0.18
N SER A 301 10.23 4.26 0.59
CA SER A 301 11.28 5.10 0.04
C SER A 301 11.76 6.16 1.02
N TRP A 302 12.94 6.70 0.76
CA TRP A 302 13.40 7.91 1.44
C TRP A 302 14.27 8.75 0.50
N ASN A 303 14.26 10.07 0.71
CA ASN A 303 15.12 11.01 -0.03
C ASN A 303 15.55 12.16 0.87
N LEU A 304 16.75 12.70 0.63
CA LEU A 304 17.19 13.94 1.26
C LEU A 304 16.68 15.16 0.50
N TYR A 305 16.30 16.20 1.23
CA TYR A 305 15.85 17.47 0.68
C TYR A 305 16.38 18.67 1.46
N GLY A 306 16.34 19.82 0.81
CA GLY A 306 16.83 21.07 1.37
C GLY A 306 18.33 21.08 1.66
N GLU A 307 18.78 22.25 2.11
CA GLU A 307 20.15 22.48 2.57
C GLU A 307 20.17 22.48 4.10
N GLY A 308 21.13 21.75 4.68
CA GLY A 308 21.40 21.81 6.10
C GLY A 308 22.19 23.06 6.49
N THR A 309 22.45 23.24 7.78
CA THR A 309 23.33 24.30 8.29
C THR A 309 24.68 23.68 8.67
N PRO A 310 25.80 24.08 8.03
CA PRO A 310 27.09 23.45 8.26
C PRO A 310 27.65 23.76 9.66
N GLY A 311 28.31 22.76 10.24
CA GLY A 311 29.14 22.86 11.43
C GLY A 311 30.64 22.86 11.13
N THR A 312 31.45 22.42 12.09
CA THR A 312 32.93 22.42 12.02
C THR A 312 33.45 21.60 10.83
N LEU A 313 32.87 20.43 10.58
CA LEU A 313 33.26 19.49 9.52
C LEU A 313 32.31 19.51 8.32
N GLY A 314 31.44 20.52 8.21
CA GLY A 314 30.44 20.63 7.14
C GLY A 314 29.02 20.32 7.60
N VAL A 315 28.12 20.03 6.66
CA VAL A 315 26.73 19.67 6.98
C VAL A 315 26.71 18.25 7.56
N PRO A 316 26.07 18.01 8.72
CA PRO A 316 25.89 16.66 9.26
C PRO A 316 25.22 15.73 8.24
N GLY A 317 25.89 14.62 7.90
CA GLY A 317 25.36 13.58 7.00
C GLY A 317 24.22 12.79 7.61
N PHE A 318 23.18 12.55 6.81
CA PHE A 318 21.94 11.89 7.24
C PHE A 318 21.51 10.86 6.20
N ALA A 319 21.30 9.62 6.61
CA ALA A 319 20.87 8.55 5.70
C ALA A 319 20.03 7.50 6.43
N LEU A 320 19.37 6.62 5.67
CA LEU A 320 18.84 5.36 6.19
C LEU A 320 19.65 4.19 5.65
N ALA A 321 19.80 3.15 6.48
CA ALA A 321 20.41 1.90 6.04
C ALA A 321 19.56 1.15 4.98
N ALA A 322 18.23 1.32 5.02
CA ALA A 322 17.27 0.70 4.10
C ALA A 322 15.99 1.56 3.98
N ASN A 323 15.15 1.26 2.98
CA ASN A 323 13.83 1.88 2.87
C ASN A 323 12.93 1.48 4.07
N PRO A 324 12.08 2.40 4.57
CA PRO A 324 11.28 2.16 5.77
C PRO A 324 10.07 1.25 5.45
N ARG A 325 10.23 -0.04 5.67
CA ARG A 325 9.17 -1.04 5.46
C ARG A 325 8.39 -1.29 6.75
N ILE A 326 7.09 -1.50 6.62
CA ILE A 326 6.22 -1.93 7.70
C ILE A 326 6.76 -3.20 8.39
N GLY A 327 6.63 -3.30 9.71
CA GLY A 327 7.15 -4.45 10.49
C GLY A 327 8.68 -4.53 10.58
N THR A 328 9.43 -3.58 10.01
CA THR A 328 10.90 -3.56 10.06
C THR A 328 11.45 -2.49 11.00
N ALA A 329 12.74 -2.60 11.31
CA ALA A 329 13.49 -1.57 12.03
C ALA A 329 14.09 -0.58 11.02
N VAL A 330 13.79 0.71 11.19
CA VAL A 330 14.40 1.82 10.47
C VAL A 330 15.64 2.27 11.22
N GLU A 331 16.80 2.10 10.60
CA GLU A 331 18.08 2.54 11.14
C GLU A 331 18.51 3.84 10.47
N PHE A 332 18.43 4.95 11.22
CA PHE A 332 18.98 6.23 10.81
C PHE A 332 20.48 6.25 11.05
N GLN A 333 21.23 6.58 10.01
CA GLN A 333 22.66 6.83 10.06
C GLN A 333 22.89 8.34 10.23
N LEU A 334 23.50 8.71 11.35
CA LEU A 334 23.68 10.08 11.79
C LEU A 334 25.18 10.38 11.85
N GLU A 335 25.64 11.38 11.10
CA GLU A 335 27.03 11.84 11.19
C GLU A 335 27.16 13.05 12.13
N ASN A 336 28.31 13.17 12.79
CA ASN A 336 28.61 14.28 13.68
C ASN A 336 29.52 15.31 12.98
N SER A 337 29.03 16.54 12.80
CA SER A 337 29.83 17.61 12.17
C SER A 337 30.82 18.28 13.12
N PHE A 338 30.76 18.06 14.43
CA PHE A 338 31.62 18.73 15.41
C PHE A 338 33.01 18.08 15.51
N GLY A 339 33.12 16.77 15.24
CA GLY A 339 34.37 16.02 15.41
C GLY A 339 34.75 15.75 16.87
N ALA A 340 33.83 15.99 17.81
CA ALA A 340 33.93 15.64 19.21
C ALA A 340 32.55 15.22 19.73
N GLU A 341 32.51 14.60 20.92
CA GLU A 341 31.28 14.22 21.59
C GLU A 341 30.35 15.44 21.78
N THR A 342 29.06 15.27 21.47
CA THR A 342 28.09 16.37 21.46
C THR A 342 26.67 15.92 21.81
N ASP A 343 25.73 16.86 21.86
CA ASP A 343 24.31 16.60 22.02
C ASP A 343 23.65 16.60 20.65
N LEU A 344 22.82 15.60 20.38
CA LEU A 344 22.04 15.51 19.15
C LEU A 344 20.54 15.48 19.48
N CYS A 345 19.75 16.17 18.66
CA CYS A 345 18.31 16.11 18.71
C CYS A 345 17.73 15.77 17.34
N LEU A 346 17.11 14.60 17.23
CA LEU A 346 16.38 14.14 16.05
C LEU A 346 14.90 14.50 16.18
N VAL A 347 14.35 15.06 15.11
CA VAL A 347 12.99 15.56 15.03
C VAL A 347 12.25 14.81 13.93
N LEU A 348 11.06 14.28 14.24
CA LEU A 348 10.13 13.70 13.27
C LEU A 348 8.81 14.49 13.24
N THR A 349 8.31 14.77 12.05
CA THR A 349 7.01 15.40 11.76
C THR A 349 6.39 14.75 10.51
N GLY A 350 5.23 15.20 10.07
CA GLY A 350 4.54 14.72 8.87
C GLY A 350 4.31 15.81 7.82
N ALA A 351 5.01 16.94 7.94
CA ALA A 351 5.06 17.93 6.87
C ALA A 351 6.45 18.61 6.79
N PRO A 352 6.94 18.91 5.57
CA PRO A 352 8.17 19.67 5.40
C PRO A 352 7.91 21.16 5.61
N ALA A 353 8.95 21.90 5.95
CA ALA A 353 8.95 23.36 5.89
C ALA A 353 10.30 23.84 5.33
N ASP A 354 10.45 25.17 5.20
CA ASP A 354 11.74 25.80 4.98
C ASP A 354 11.71 27.15 5.68
N VAL A 355 12.23 27.17 6.91
CA VAL A 355 12.16 28.32 7.83
C VAL A 355 13.55 28.63 8.35
N GLU A 356 14.02 29.84 8.06
CA GLU A 356 15.24 30.36 8.67
C GLU A 356 14.96 30.76 10.12
N THR A 357 15.75 30.23 11.06
CA THR A 357 15.64 30.49 12.50
C THR A 357 16.93 31.08 13.04
N SER A 358 16.93 31.55 14.29
CA SER A 358 18.17 31.96 14.97
C SER A 358 19.16 30.82 15.19
N LEU A 359 18.72 29.57 15.03
CA LEU A 359 19.56 28.38 15.17
C LEU A 359 20.03 27.84 13.81
N GLY A 360 19.63 28.44 12.69
CA GLY A 360 19.86 27.95 11.33
C GLY A 360 18.55 27.57 10.63
N ARG A 361 18.67 26.83 9.52
CA ARG A 361 17.53 26.47 8.67
C ARG A 361 16.80 25.22 9.15
N LEU A 362 15.54 25.40 9.56
CA LEU A 362 14.61 24.34 9.93
C LEU A 362 13.80 23.92 8.70
N LEU A 363 13.86 22.63 8.35
CA LEU A 363 13.22 22.07 7.17
C LEU A 363 11.92 21.31 7.48
N LEU A 364 11.40 21.47 8.70
CA LEU A 364 10.28 20.70 9.23
C LEU A 364 9.15 21.62 9.68
N ASP A 365 7.91 21.29 9.33
CA ASP A 365 6.75 21.91 9.94
C ASP A 365 6.54 21.29 11.32
N LEU A 366 6.27 22.09 12.35
CA LEU A 366 6.22 21.63 13.75
C LEU A 366 4.82 21.61 14.38
N PRO A 367 3.70 21.31 13.69
CA PRO A 367 2.39 21.20 14.34
C PRO A 367 2.28 19.91 15.15
N PHE A 368 3.04 18.87 14.79
CA PHE A 368 3.14 17.61 15.53
C PHE A 368 4.58 17.10 15.45
N VAL A 369 5.24 17.02 16.60
CA VAL A 369 6.68 16.74 16.66
C VAL A 369 6.93 15.60 17.63
N LYS A 370 7.71 14.62 17.18
CA LYS A 370 8.36 13.67 18.09
C LYS A 370 9.84 14.02 18.17
N LEU A 371 10.32 14.19 19.40
CA LEU A 371 11.68 14.60 19.71
C LEU A 371 12.45 13.42 20.30
N PHE A 372 13.65 13.17 19.78
CA PHE A 372 14.60 12.21 20.35
C PHE A 372 15.89 12.93 20.68
N VAL A 373 16.30 12.88 21.94
CA VAL A 373 17.57 13.46 22.39
C VAL A 373 18.54 12.31 22.58
N LEU A 374 19.64 12.34 21.83
CA LEU A 374 20.74 11.41 21.98
C LEU A 374 21.88 12.16 22.66
N HIS A 375 22.17 11.76 23.90
CA HIS A 375 23.26 12.33 24.69
C HIS A 375 23.93 11.24 25.54
N PRO A 376 25.28 11.16 25.52
CA PRO A 376 26.17 11.81 24.57
C PRO A 376 26.11 11.19 23.16
N PHE A 377 26.37 11.98 22.12
CA PHE A 377 26.50 11.53 20.73
C PHE A 377 27.97 11.53 20.32
N ALA A 378 28.48 10.39 19.86
CA ALA A 378 29.89 10.15 19.65
C ALA A 378 30.47 11.01 18.50
N ALA A 379 31.79 11.23 18.53
CA ALA A 379 32.50 12.07 17.57
C ALA A 379 32.46 11.51 16.14
N GLU A 380 32.43 10.18 16.02
CA GLU A 380 32.34 9.42 14.77
C GLU A 380 30.92 9.31 14.20
N GLY A 381 29.92 9.82 14.90
CA GLY A 381 28.51 9.64 14.57
C GLY A 381 27.89 8.42 15.27
N GLY A 382 26.78 7.92 14.75
CA GLY A 382 26.08 6.79 15.34
C GLY A 382 24.78 6.48 14.62
N THR A 383 24.00 5.58 15.22
CA THR A 383 22.73 5.12 14.64
C THR A 383 21.58 5.28 15.63
N ALA A 384 20.40 5.54 15.09
CA ALA A 384 19.15 5.57 15.84
C ALA A 384 18.16 4.60 15.19
N VAL A 385 17.61 3.68 15.98
CA VAL A 385 16.74 2.60 15.47
C VAL A 385 15.31 2.81 15.92
N PHE A 386 14.38 2.71 14.96
CA PHE A 386 12.94 2.84 15.19
C PHE A 386 12.21 1.66 14.59
N ASN A 387 11.41 0.95 15.38
CA ASN A 387 10.59 -0.13 14.87
C ASN A 387 9.29 0.43 14.29
N ILE A 388 9.00 0.11 13.02
CA ILE A 388 7.69 0.35 12.43
C ILE A 388 6.80 -0.83 12.80
N PRO A 389 5.67 -0.62 13.50
CA PRO A 389 4.75 -1.71 13.80
C PRO A 389 4.28 -2.42 12.52
N PRO A 390 4.04 -3.75 12.55
CA PRO A 390 3.42 -4.47 11.44
C PRO A 390 1.90 -4.16 11.37
N ASP A 391 1.54 -2.89 11.25
CA ASP A 391 0.17 -2.39 11.21
C ASP A 391 -0.10 -1.66 9.89
N PRO A 392 -0.96 -2.18 8.99
CA PRO A 392 -1.22 -1.60 7.67
C PRO A 392 -1.60 -0.12 7.68
N ALA A 393 -2.09 0.41 8.82
CA ALA A 393 -2.37 1.83 8.98
C ALA A 393 -1.12 2.74 8.80
N PHE A 394 0.09 2.17 8.83
CA PHE A 394 1.34 2.89 8.57
C PHE A 394 1.72 2.96 7.09
N ILE A 395 1.13 2.15 6.22
CA ILE A 395 1.47 2.15 4.79
C ILE A 395 1.07 3.49 4.16
N GLY A 396 1.98 4.06 3.38
CA GLY A 396 1.79 5.36 2.74
C GLY A 396 1.95 6.56 3.67
N ILE A 397 2.18 6.36 4.97
CA ILE A 397 2.48 7.48 5.86
C ILE A 397 3.80 8.12 5.41
N GLU A 398 3.70 9.41 5.12
CA GLU A 398 4.87 10.26 4.89
C GLU A 398 5.36 10.86 6.21
N LEU A 399 6.65 10.70 6.47
CA LEU A 399 7.34 11.31 7.59
C LEU A 399 8.45 12.21 7.07
N TYR A 400 8.72 13.26 7.83
CA TYR A 400 9.80 14.19 7.56
C TYR A 400 10.70 14.26 8.80
N ALA A 401 11.99 14.09 8.58
CA ALA A 401 13.00 14.04 9.62
C ALA A 401 14.08 15.08 9.39
N GLN A 402 14.64 15.61 10.47
CA GLN A 402 15.84 16.44 10.48
C GLN A 402 16.45 16.33 11.87
N TYR A 403 17.76 16.42 11.99
CA TYR A 403 18.40 16.52 13.28
C TYR A 403 19.32 17.73 13.37
N LEU A 404 19.53 18.17 14.60
CA LEU A 404 20.52 19.19 14.94
C LEU A 404 21.50 18.65 15.97
N LEU A 405 22.69 19.23 15.97
CA LEU A 405 23.67 18.97 17.02
C LEU A 405 24.31 20.27 17.50
N THR A 406 24.91 20.23 18.69
CA THR A 406 25.71 21.36 19.19
C THR A 406 27.07 21.38 18.49
N ASP A 407 27.38 22.47 17.79
CA ASP A 407 28.63 22.63 17.04
C ASP A 407 29.13 24.08 17.14
N PRO A 408 30.12 24.35 18.00
CA PRO A 408 30.74 25.68 18.11
C PRO A 408 31.35 26.23 16.81
N GLY A 409 31.63 25.38 15.81
CA GLY A 409 32.10 25.82 14.49
C GLY A 409 30.98 26.27 13.55
N SER A 410 29.72 25.99 13.88
CA SER A 410 28.57 26.58 13.18
C SER A 410 28.42 28.07 13.52
N ALA A 411 27.98 28.88 12.55
CA ALA A 411 27.70 30.30 12.75
C ALA A 411 26.68 30.60 13.87
N THR A 412 25.79 29.64 14.17
CA THR A 412 24.76 29.76 15.22
C THR A 412 25.10 28.94 16.46
N GLY A 413 26.24 28.26 16.48
CA GLY A 413 26.59 27.26 17.50
C GLY A 413 25.80 25.95 17.40
N LYS A 414 24.93 25.80 16.39
CA LYS A 414 24.16 24.59 16.09
C LYS A 414 24.32 24.23 14.61
N ALA A 415 24.58 22.97 14.31
CA ALA A 415 24.58 22.45 12.96
C ALA A 415 23.28 21.68 12.71
N TRP A 416 22.72 21.78 11.50
CA TRP A 416 21.51 21.07 11.09
C TRP A 416 21.82 20.16 9.92
N SER A 417 21.33 18.93 9.96
CA SER A 417 21.33 18.05 8.79
C SER A 417 20.46 18.60 7.67
N ARG A 418 20.56 18.00 6.48
CA ARG A 418 19.50 18.11 5.47
C ARG A 418 18.19 17.50 6.00
N GLY A 419 17.07 17.86 5.40
CA GLY A 419 15.80 17.21 5.66
C GLY A 419 15.77 15.83 5.00
N MET A 420 15.01 14.91 5.57
CA MET A 420 14.75 13.59 5.02
C MET A 420 13.24 13.38 4.91
N HIS A 421 12.78 13.02 3.71
CA HIS A 421 11.42 12.58 3.45
C HIS A 421 11.41 11.06 3.43
N LEU A 422 10.50 10.45 4.15
CA LEU A 422 10.33 9.01 4.27
C LEU A 422 8.90 8.68 3.89
N VAL A 423 8.72 7.62 3.10
CA VAL A 423 7.41 7.03 2.82
C VAL A 423 7.44 5.61 3.35
N ILE A 424 6.64 5.32 4.38
CA ILE A 424 6.51 3.97 4.91
C ILE A 424 5.77 3.13 3.88
N GLY A 425 6.34 1.99 3.52
CA GLY A 425 5.76 1.10 2.53
C GLY A 425 5.81 -0.36 2.93
N VAL A 426 5.44 -1.22 2.00
CA VAL A 426 5.62 -2.68 2.09
C VAL A 426 6.90 -3.13 1.41
#